data_AF-A0A953VYM2-F1
#
_entry.id   AF-A0A953VYM2-F1
#
_cell.length_a   1.000
_cell.length_b   1.000
_cell.length_c   1.000
_cell.angle_alpha   90.00
_cell.angle_beta   90.00
_cell.angle_gamma   90.00
#
_symmetry.space_group_name_H-M   'P 1'
#
loop_
_entity.id
_entity.type
_entity.pdbx_description
1 polymer ?
#
loop_
_entity_poly.entity_id
_entity_poly.type
_entity_poly.pdbx_seq_one_letter_code
_entity_poly.pdbx_strand_id
1 'polypeptide(L)' 'ESIRKFPDQETFASMIRTAGFGQVKYRNLSMGIAALHSGWKL' A
#
# COMPACT_ATOMS: atom_id res chain seq x y z
N GLU A 1 -8.69 17.04 -5.41
CA GLU A 1 -9.14 16.86 -4.02
C GLU A 1 -8.79 15.49 -3.44
N SER A 2 -9.19 14.34 -4.03
CA SER A 2 -8.92 12.99 -3.48
C SER A 2 -7.50 12.46 -3.70
N ILE A 3 -6.88 12.76 -4.86
CA ILE A 3 -5.52 12.30 -5.21
C ILE A 3 -4.45 12.75 -4.20
N ARG A 4 -4.61 13.94 -3.60
CA ARG A 4 -3.68 14.44 -2.57
C ARG A 4 -3.91 13.84 -1.19
N LYS A 5 -5.09 13.24 -0.96
CA LYS A 5 -5.48 12.65 0.33
C LYS A 5 -5.08 11.17 0.42
N PHE A 6 -4.89 10.52 -0.72
CA PHE A 6 -4.46 9.13 -0.73
C PHE A 6 -2.95 9.06 -0.42
N PRO A 7 -2.53 8.21 0.54
CA PRO A 7 -1.11 8.05 0.88
C PRO A 7 -0.29 7.50 -0.29
N ASP A 8 1.01 7.77 -0.30
CA ASP A 8 1.94 7.09 -1.20
C ASP A 8 2.04 5.59 -0.88
N GLN A 9 2.70 4.83 -1.75
CA GLN A 9 2.69 3.37 -1.67
C GLN A 9 3.34 2.83 -0.38
N GLU A 10 4.42 3.46 0.10
CA GLU A 10 5.11 3.02 1.31
C GLU A 10 4.30 3.40 2.55
N THR A 11 3.75 4.62 2.59
CA THR A 11 2.87 5.07 3.66
C THR A 11 1.66 4.16 3.79
N PHE A 12 1.02 3.81 2.66
CA PHE A 12 -0.11 2.87 2.68
C PHE A 12 0.31 1.46 3.09
N ALA A 13 1.48 0.97 2.65
CA ALA A 13 2.02 -0.32 3.09
C ALA A 13 2.28 -0.33 4.61
N SER A 14 2.76 0.77 5.18
CA SER A 14 2.92 0.94 6.62
C SER A 14 1.58 0.86 7.35
N MET A 15 0.54 1.52 6.84
CA MET A 15 -0.83 1.42 7.40
C MET A 15 -1.34 -0.03 7.41
N ILE A 16 -1.10 -0.80 6.34
CA ILE A 16 -1.48 -2.22 6.26
C ILE A 16 -0.70 -3.05 7.30
N ARG A 17 0.60 -2.76 7.51
CA ARG A 17 1.40 -3.41 8.56
C ARG A 17 0.85 -3.08 9.96
N THR A 18 0.53 -1.81 10.22
CA THR A 18 -0.08 -1.38 11.49
C THR A 18 -1.45 -2.04 11.74
N ALA A 19 -2.20 -2.36 10.67
CA ALA A 19 -3.45 -3.11 10.76
C ALA A 19 -3.27 -4.61 11.09
N GLY A 20 -2.02 -5.08 11.29
CA GLY A 20 -1.70 -6.45 11.73
C GLY A 20 -1.40 -7.44 10.60
N PHE A 21 -1.21 -6.98 9.37
CA PHE A 21 -0.75 -7.84 8.28
C PHE A 21 0.78 -7.93 8.27
N GLY A 22 1.30 -9.14 8.16
CA GLY A 22 2.72 -9.43 7.94
C GLY A 22 3.07 -9.55 6.46
N GLN A 23 4.37 -9.59 6.15
CA GLN A 23 4.91 -9.80 4.80
C GLN A 23 4.33 -8.82 3.75
N VAL A 24 4.03 -7.59 4.17
CA VAL A 24 3.39 -6.58 3.31
C VAL A 24 4.35 -6.09 2.24
N LYS A 25 3.93 -6.21 0.98
CA LYS A 25 4.64 -5.75 -0.22
C LYS A 25 3.68 -4.97 -1.11
N TYR A 26 4.23 -4.12 -1.97
CA TYR A 26 3.47 -3.50 -3.05
C TYR A 26 4.20 -3.60 -4.37
N ARG A 27 3.45 -3.53 -5.47
CA ARG A 27 3.97 -3.45 -6.82
C ARG A 27 3.29 -2.32 -7.57
N ASN A 28 4.09 -1.42 -8.12
CA ASN A 28 3.61 -0.36 -8.99
C ASN A 28 3.17 -0.92 -10.34
N LEU A 29 2.03 -0.42 -10.83
CA LEU A 29 1.46 -0.69 -12.14
C LEU A 29 1.44 0.61 -12.92
N SER A 30 1.66 0.54 -14.23
CA SER A 30 1.62 1.71 -15.12
C SER A 30 2.46 2.88 -14.58
N MET A 31 3.71 2.60 -14.20
CA MET A 31 4.65 3.59 -13.65
C MET A 31 4.15 4.33 -12.39
N GLY A 32 3.30 3.69 -11.58
CA GLY A 32 2.84 4.22 -10.29
C GLY A 32 1.48 4.92 -10.32
N ILE A 33 0.79 4.92 -11.48
CA ILE A 33 -0.61 5.37 -11.56
C ILE A 33 -1.51 4.51 -10.66
N ALA A 34 -1.20 3.21 -10.57
CA ALA A 34 -1.85 2.29 -9.64
C ALA A 34 -0.80 1.44 -8.93
N ALA A 35 -1.16 0.86 -7.79
CA ALA A 35 -0.34 -0.12 -7.08
C ALA A 35 -1.21 -1.24 -6.52
N LEU A 36 -0.65 -2.45 -6.47
CA LEU A 36 -1.26 -3.58 -5.80
C LEU A 36 -0.47 -3.87 -4.52
N HIS A 37 -1.14 -3.77 -3.37
CA HIS A 37 -0.61 -4.12 -2.06
C HIS A 37 -1.07 -5.52 -1.68
N SER A 38 -0.16 -6.36 -1.21
CA SER A 38 -0.44 -7.70 -0.71
C SER A 38 0.21 -7.91 0.66
N GLY A 39 -0.42 -8.73 1.49
CA GLY A 39 0.05 -9.07 2.83
C GLY A 39 -0.71 -10.27 3.38
N TRP A 40 -0.13 -10.92 4.39
CA TRP A 40 -0.71 -12.10 5.05
C TRP A 40 -1.12 -11.74 6.46
N LYS A 41 -2.34 -12.08 6.86
CA LYS A 41 -2.75 -12.01 8.27
C LYS A 41 -2.37 -13.32 8.94
N LEU A 42 -1.45 -13.25 9.91
CA LEU A 42 -1.02 -14.39 10.72
C LEU A 42 -1.95 -14.57 11.92
#